data_AF-A0A7K2ZJ07-F1
#
_entry.id   AF-A0A7K2ZJ07-F1
#
_cell.length_a   1.000
_cell.length_b   1.000
_cell.length_c   1.000
_cell.angle_alpha   90.00
_cell.angle_beta   90.00
_cell.angle_gamma   90.00
#
_symmetry.space_group_name_H-M   'P 1'
#
loop_
_entity.id
_entity.type
_entity.pdbx_description
1 polymer ?
#
loop_
_entity_poly.entity_id
_entity_poly.type
_entity_poly.pdbx_seq_one_letter_code
_entity_poly.pdbx_strand_id
1 'polypeptide(L)'
;MGTELLAPLDLAFWHLESDAHPMHLGALAVFAPAPGVTPPHVLELLRTRAAAIPRLRMCVRDVLLPVGGAAWTVDKDFDVHRHVRRVAVDEGDFMAGATRLAGELMEQPLGRGLPPWQMYLIGGADDGPFAVLVKLHHALADGMRAVAIGAGIFDEIAATTA
;
A
#
# COMPACT_ATOMS: atom_id res chain seq x y z
N MET A 1 -12.63 -2.95 -23.68
CA MET A 1 -12.59 -2.81 -22.21
C MET A 1 -13.10 -1.43 -21.89
N GLY A 2 -14.17 -1.32 -21.10
CA GLY A 2 -14.74 -0.01 -20.74
C GLY A 2 -13.82 0.74 -19.80
N THR A 3 -13.77 2.07 -19.94
CA THR A 3 -13.08 2.96 -19.01
C THR A 3 -13.83 2.98 -17.68
N GLU A 4 -13.22 2.51 -16.60
CA GLU A 4 -13.78 2.62 -15.24
C GLU A 4 -13.42 3.99 -14.68
N LEU A 5 -14.37 4.93 -14.67
CA LEU A 5 -14.18 6.24 -14.05
C LEU A 5 -14.05 6.11 -12.53
N LEU A 6 -13.31 7.03 -11.91
CA LEU A 6 -13.28 7.15 -10.45
C LEU A 6 -14.67 7.51 -9.93
N ALA A 7 -15.06 6.93 -8.79
CA ALA A 7 -16.26 7.36 -8.09
C ALA A 7 -16.10 8.83 -7.66
N PRO A 8 -17.19 9.61 -7.52
CA PRO A 8 -17.10 11.04 -7.22
C PRO A 8 -16.27 11.38 -5.97
N LEU A 9 -16.38 10.58 -4.90
CA LEU A 9 -15.61 10.79 -3.68
C LEU A 9 -14.12 10.47 -3.88
N ASP A 10 -13.81 9.38 -4.58
CA ASP A 10 -12.43 9.00 -4.92
C ASP A 10 -11.76 10.10 -5.76
N LEU A 11 -12.51 10.66 -6.72
CA LEU A 11 -12.07 11.77 -7.56
C LEU A 11 -11.84 13.04 -6.73
N ALA A 12 -12.69 13.32 -5.74
CA ALA A 12 -12.50 14.46 -4.85
C ALA A 12 -11.20 14.31 -4.03
N PHE A 13 -10.97 13.13 -3.45
CA PHE A 13 -9.72 12.84 -2.73
C PHE A 13 -8.48 12.98 -3.62
N TRP A 14 -8.56 12.48 -4.86
CA TRP A 14 -7.48 12.59 -5.83
C TRP A 14 -7.12 14.05 -6.20
N HIS A 15 -8.11 14.94 -6.21
CA HIS A 15 -7.88 16.37 -6.49
C HIS A 15 -7.49 17.19 -5.26
N LEU A 16 -7.93 16.79 -4.06
CA LEU A 16 -7.60 17.48 -2.81
C LEU A 16 -6.16 17.21 -2.35
N GLU A 17 -5.57 16.09 -2.78
CA GLU A 17 -4.20 15.74 -2.43
C GLU A 17 -3.20 16.82 -2.88
N SER A 18 -2.31 17.18 -1.97
CA SER A 18 -1.16 18.05 -2.22
C SER A 18 0.01 17.62 -1.35
N ASP A 19 1.20 18.16 -1.61
CA ASP A 19 2.39 17.89 -0.79
C ASP A 19 2.19 18.26 0.69
N ALA A 20 1.32 19.25 0.97
CA ALA A 20 0.97 19.66 2.33
C ALA A 20 -0.22 18.89 2.93
N HIS A 21 -1.03 18.22 2.10
CA HIS A 21 -2.23 17.48 2.53
C HIS A 21 -2.29 16.13 1.81
N PRO A 22 -1.48 15.15 2.23
CA PRO A 22 -1.54 13.82 1.65
C PRO A 22 -2.87 13.12 2.00
N MET A 23 -3.58 12.61 0.99
CA MET A 23 -4.88 11.94 1.18
C MET A 23 -4.68 10.42 1.33
N HIS A 24 -3.88 10.04 2.33
CA HIS A 24 -3.52 8.65 2.58
C HIS A 24 -4.24 8.07 3.79
N LEU A 25 -4.52 6.77 3.71
CA LEU A 25 -4.83 5.93 4.85
C LEU A 25 -3.78 4.83 4.97
N GLY A 26 -3.57 4.34 6.19
CA GLY A 26 -2.64 3.25 6.39
C GLY A 26 -2.90 2.47 7.66
N ALA A 27 -2.25 1.32 7.75
CA ALA A 27 -2.26 0.44 8.92
C ALA A 27 -0.84 -0.01 9.22
N LEU A 28 -0.44 0.10 10.49
CA LEU A 28 0.81 -0.43 11.00
C LEU A 28 0.52 -1.72 11.77
N ALA A 29 0.84 -2.86 11.17
CA ALA A 29 0.71 -4.17 11.80
C ALA A 29 2.04 -4.54 12.47
N VAL A 30 2.01 -4.91 13.75
CA VAL A 30 3.20 -5.28 14.52
C VAL A 30 3.19 -6.77 14.79
N PHE A 31 4.34 -7.41 14.57
CA PHE A 31 4.51 -8.85 14.69
C PHE A 31 5.61 -9.17 15.69
N ALA A 32 5.32 -10.15 16.55
CA ALA A 32 6.33 -10.76 17.39
C ALA A 32 7.33 -11.57 16.53
N PRO A 33 8.58 -11.70 16.97
CA PRO A 33 9.54 -12.59 16.31
C PRO A 33 9.03 -14.04 16.31
N ALA A 34 9.31 -14.76 15.23
CA ALA A 34 8.97 -16.16 15.07
C ALA A 34 10.14 -16.93 14.45
N PRO A 35 10.48 -18.14 14.94
CA PRO A 35 11.59 -18.92 14.40
C PRO A 35 11.46 -19.16 12.90
N GLY A 36 12.55 -18.91 12.17
CA GLY A 36 12.60 -19.13 10.71
C GLY A 36 11.95 -18.01 9.88
N VAL A 37 11.40 -16.96 10.51
CA VAL A 37 10.88 -15.79 9.80
C VAL A 37 12.01 -14.78 9.62
N THR A 38 12.51 -14.68 8.39
CA THR A 38 13.56 -13.72 8.03
C THR A 38 12.97 -12.53 7.25
N PRO A 39 13.56 -11.33 7.34
CA PRO A 39 13.09 -10.18 6.57
C PRO A 39 12.98 -10.41 5.06
N PRO A 40 13.93 -11.10 4.38
CA PRO A 40 13.79 -11.44 2.96
C PRO A 40 12.57 -12.33 2.68
N HIS A 41 12.28 -13.30 3.55
CA HIS A 41 11.12 -14.18 3.39
C HIS A 41 9.80 -13.40 3.50
N VAL A 42 9.68 -12.55 4.51
CA VAL A 42 8.49 -11.68 4.69
C VAL A 42 8.32 -10.74 3.50
N LEU A 43 9.41 -10.12 3.04
CA LEU A 43 9.37 -9.19 1.92
C LEU A 43 8.88 -9.86 0.64
N GLU A 44 9.32 -11.08 0.37
CA GLU A 44 8.90 -11.85 -0.79
C GLU A 44 7.44 -12.33 -0.69
N LEU A 45 7.01 -12.73 0.51
CA LEU A 45 5.62 -13.06 0.77
C LEU A 45 4.68 -11.88 0.49
N LEU A 46 5.02 -10.70 1.03
CA LEU A 46 4.24 -9.48 0.83
C LEU A 46 4.17 -9.09 -0.65
N ARG A 47 5.28 -9.20 -1.39
CA ARG A 47 5.32 -8.96 -2.84
C ARG A 47 4.43 -9.92 -3.60
N THR A 48 4.55 -11.22 -3.32
CA THR A 48 3.75 -12.26 -3.97
C THR A 48 2.26 -12.00 -3.77
N ARG A 49 1.85 -11.73 -2.52
CA ARG A 49 0.45 -11.47 -2.18
C ARG A 49 -0.06 -10.17 -2.78
N ALA A 50 0.70 -9.09 -2.69
CA ALA A 50 0.30 -7.81 -3.28
C ALA A 50 0.18 -7.89 -4.81
N ALA A 51 1.11 -8.57 -5.48
CA ALA A 51 1.06 -8.77 -6.92
C ALA A 51 -0.16 -9.59 -7.36
N ALA A 52 -0.67 -10.50 -6.52
CA ALA A 52 -1.86 -11.30 -6.79
C ALA A 52 -3.16 -10.48 -6.74
N ILE A 53 -3.17 -9.30 -6.13
CA ILE A 53 -4.37 -8.44 -6.03
C ILE A 53 -4.49 -7.56 -7.28
N PRO A 54 -5.47 -7.78 -8.18
CA PRO A 54 -5.54 -7.05 -9.44
C PRO A 54 -5.68 -5.53 -9.27
N ARG A 55 -6.39 -5.10 -8.22
CA ARG A 55 -6.62 -3.67 -7.93
C ARG A 55 -5.32 -2.93 -7.60
N LEU A 56 -4.31 -3.61 -7.04
CA LEU A 56 -3.00 -3.01 -6.73
C LEU A 56 -2.15 -2.77 -7.99
N ARG A 57 -2.61 -3.20 -9.16
CA ARG A 57 -1.98 -2.90 -10.46
C ARG A 57 -2.64 -1.72 -11.17
N MET A 58 -3.66 -1.09 -10.57
CA MET A 58 -4.42 -0.02 -11.21
C MET A 58 -3.82 1.34 -10.87
N CYS A 59 -3.62 2.17 -11.90
CA CYS A 59 -3.21 3.56 -11.79
C CYS A 59 -4.38 4.49 -12.17
N VAL A 60 -4.35 5.72 -11.65
CA VAL A 60 -5.30 6.77 -12.01
C VAL A 60 -4.74 7.58 -13.18
N ARG A 61 -5.55 7.79 -14.22
CA ARG A 61 -5.21 8.57 -15.41
C ARG A 61 -6.32 9.57 -15.73
N ASP A 62 -5.94 10.80 -16.07
CA ASP A 62 -6.90 11.82 -16.49
C ASP A 62 -7.58 11.40 -17.81
N VAL A 63 -8.85 11.79 -17.96
CA VAL A 63 -9.63 11.54 -19.18
C VAL A 63 -10.08 12.85 -19.82
N LEU A 64 -10.31 12.83 -21.13
CA LEU A 64 -10.77 14.01 -21.86
C LEU A 64 -12.21 14.41 -21.46
N LEU A 65 -13.08 13.41 -21.26
CA LEU A 65 -14.47 13.60 -20.86
C LEU A 65 -14.88 12.59 -19.77
N PRO A 66 -15.57 13.02 -18.71
CA PRO A 66 -15.91 14.41 -18.39
C PRO A 66 -14.67 15.26 -18.06
N VAL A 67 -14.77 16.58 -18.24
CA VAL A 67 -13.67 17.52 -17.93
C VAL A 67 -13.34 17.44 -16.43
N GLY A 68 -12.04 17.31 -16.10
CA GLY A 68 -11.59 17.07 -14.73
C GLY A 68 -11.87 15.65 -14.21
N GLY A 69 -12.28 14.74 -15.09
CA GLY A 69 -12.46 13.33 -14.75
C GLY A 69 -11.15 12.55 -14.80
N ALA A 70 -11.13 11.44 -14.06
CA ALA A 70 -10.06 10.45 -14.12
C ALA A 70 -10.63 9.03 -14.13
N ALA A 71 -9.83 8.08 -14.61
CA ALA A 71 -10.19 6.68 -14.73
C ALA A 71 -9.09 5.74 -14.23
N TRP A 72 -9.51 4.55 -13.81
CA TRP A 72 -8.63 3.44 -13.48
C TRP A 72 -8.12 2.78 -14.77
N THR A 73 -6.80 2.64 -14.86
CA THR A 73 -6.12 1.94 -15.96
C THR A 73 -5.12 0.95 -15.39
N VAL A 74 -5.02 -0.24 -15.97
CA VAL A 74 -3.99 -1.22 -15.59
C VAL A 74 -2.61 -0.65 -15.94
N ASP A 75 -1.70 -0.65 -14.97
CA ASP A 75 -0.29 -0.40 -15.21
C ASP A 75 0.34 -1.62 -15.91
N LYS A 76 0.74 -1.44 -17.16
CA LYS A 76 1.34 -2.50 -17.99
C LYS A 76 2.76 -2.83 -17.56
N ASP A 77 3.44 -1.89 -16.92
CA ASP A 77 4.82 -1.99 -16.46
C ASP A 77 4.85 -2.14 -14.93
N PHE A 78 3.77 -2.69 -14.36
CA PHE A 78 3.62 -2.89 -12.92
C PHE A 78 4.76 -3.74 -12.38
N ASP A 79 5.47 -3.17 -11.41
CA ASP A 79 6.59 -3.79 -10.72
C ASP A 79 6.40 -3.65 -9.21
N VAL A 80 6.06 -4.76 -8.56
CA VAL A 80 5.79 -4.81 -7.11
C VAL A 80 7.00 -4.40 -6.27
N HIS A 81 8.23 -4.50 -6.80
CA HIS A 81 9.45 -4.08 -6.11
C HIS A 81 9.50 -2.56 -5.90
N ARG A 82 8.78 -1.77 -6.72
CA ARG A 82 8.66 -0.31 -6.54
C ARG A 82 7.79 0.06 -5.33
N HIS A 83 6.87 -0.82 -4.96
CA HIS A 83 5.84 -0.59 -3.95
C HIS A 83 6.18 -1.22 -2.60
N VAL A 84 6.82 -2.39 -2.59
CA VAL A 84 7.13 -3.14 -1.35
C VAL A 84 8.62 -3.01 -1.00
N ARG A 85 8.90 -2.23 0.05
CA ARG A 85 10.25 -1.84 0.48
C ARG A 85 10.56 -2.31 1.90
N ARG A 86 11.85 -2.40 2.23
CA ARG A 86 12.33 -2.62 3.60
C ARG A 86 12.95 -1.34 4.12
N VAL A 87 12.69 -1.03 5.39
CA VAL A 87 13.25 0.11 6.12
C VAL A 87 13.80 -0.40 7.45
N ALA A 88 15.04 -0.07 7.77
CA ALA A 88 15.62 -0.42 9.06
C ALA A 88 15.09 0.53 10.15
N VAL A 89 14.99 0.02 11.37
CA VAL A 89 14.76 0.84 12.57
C VAL A 89 16.10 0.98 13.27
N ASP A 90 16.41 2.18 13.75
CA ASP A 90 17.60 2.42 14.57
C ASP A 90 17.56 1.58 15.87
N GLU A 91 18.72 1.36 16.49
CA GLU A 91 18.80 0.66 17.76
C GLU A 91 18.01 1.40 18.87
N GLY A 92 17.28 0.66 19.70
CA GLY A 92 16.50 1.21 20.81
C GLY A 92 15.11 0.58 20.94
N ASP A 93 14.12 1.40 21.33
CA ASP A 93 12.73 0.97 21.41
C ASP A 93 12.14 0.80 20.00
N PHE A 94 11.97 -0.48 19.62
CA PHE A 94 11.40 -0.86 18.34
C PHE A 94 10.02 -0.23 18.08
N MET A 95 9.13 -0.19 19.07
CA MET A 95 7.78 0.32 18.88
C MET A 95 7.77 1.83 18.66
N ALA A 96 8.58 2.57 19.42
CA ALA A 96 8.74 4.00 19.24
C ALA A 96 9.36 4.33 17.86
N GLY A 97 10.41 3.61 17.48
CA GLY A 97 11.08 3.76 16.19
C GLY A 97 10.16 3.43 15.01
N ALA A 98 9.44 2.31 15.07
CA ALA A 98 8.51 1.90 14.03
C ALA A 98 7.34 2.88 13.87
N THR A 99 6.78 3.37 14.99
CA THR A 99 5.68 4.35 14.95
C THR A 99 6.13 5.69 14.36
N ARG A 100 7.32 6.16 14.73
CA ARG A 100 7.92 7.38 14.17
C ARG A 100 8.11 7.26 12.65
N LEU A 101 8.78 6.18 12.21
CA LEU A 101 9.01 5.92 10.79
C LEU A 101 7.69 5.79 10.02
N ALA A 102 6.68 5.16 10.63
CA ALA A 102 5.37 5.07 10.00
C ALA A 102 4.74 6.45 9.78
N GLY A 103 4.85 7.37 10.75
CA GLY A 103 4.42 8.76 10.60
C GLY A 103 5.14 9.47 9.44
N GLU A 104 6.48 9.43 9.44
CA GLU A 104 7.31 10.05 8.39
C GLU A 104 6.99 9.49 7.00
N LEU A 105 6.77 8.19 6.89
CA LEU A 105 6.40 7.54 5.63
C LEU A 105 4.98 7.90 5.21
N MET A 106 4.04 8.10 6.14
CA MET A 106 2.67 8.51 5.83
C MET A 106 2.59 9.94 5.29
N GLU A 107 3.44 10.84 5.78
CA GLU A 107 3.55 12.24 5.33
C GLU A 107 4.06 12.38 3.88
N GLN A 108 4.87 11.45 3.38
CA GLN A 108 5.42 11.54 2.02
C GLN A 108 4.35 11.30 0.94
N PRO A 109 4.11 12.20 -0.02
CA PRO A 109 3.15 11.97 -1.10
C PRO A 109 3.40 10.67 -1.89
N LEU A 110 2.33 9.98 -2.31
CA LEU A 110 2.47 8.87 -3.25
C LEU A 110 2.77 9.41 -4.65
N GLY A 111 3.64 8.71 -5.39
CA GLY A 111 4.02 9.14 -6.75
C GLY A 111 2.83 9.04 -7.71
N ARG A 112 2.45 10.18 -8.30
CA ARG A 112 1.44 10.20 -9.37
C ARG A 112 1.92 9.40 -10.58
N GLY A 113 1.02 8.64 -11.19
CA GLY A 113 1.30 7.83 -12.38
C GLY A 113 1.75 6.39 -12.10
N LEU A 114 1.91 6.02 -10.82
CA LEU A 114 2.01 4.62 -10.36
C LEU A 114 0.70 4.21 -9.70
N PRO A 115 0.46 2.90 -9.49
CA PRO A 115 -0.59 2.44 -8.59
C PRO A 115 -0.43 3.11 -7.22
N PRO A 116 -1.48 3.78 -6.69
CA PRO A 116 -1.31 4.72 -5.59
C PRO A 116 -1.33 4.01 -4.23
N TRP A 117 -0.28 3.23 -3.98
CA TRP A 117 -0.04 2.50 -2.73
C TRP A 117 1.42 2.18 -2.53
N GLN A 118 1.82 1.96 -1.28
CA GLN A 118 3.14 1.48 -0.88
C GLN A 118 3.01 0.56 0.33
N MET A 119 4.02 -0.29 0.52
CA MET A 119 4.13 -1.15 1.68
C MET A 119 5.57 -1.19 2.18
N TYR A 120 5.74 -1.16 3.50
CA TYR A 120 7.04 -1.11 4.13
C TYR A 120 7.15 -2.20 5.19
N LEU A 121 8.15 -3.05 5.03
CA LEU A 121 8.65 -3.90 6.11
C LEU A 121 9.61 -3.07 6.96
N ILE A 122 9.22 -2.77 8.19
CA ILE A 122 9.94 -1.92 9.12
C ILE A 122 10.63 -2.80 10.16
N GLY A 123 11.96 -2.69 10.25
CA GLY A 123 12.80 -3.41 11.19
C GLY A 123 13.19 -4.83 10.75
N GLY A 124 13.26 -5.72 11.74
CA GLY A 124 13.75 -7.09 11.61
C GLY A 124 15.27 -7.17 11.55
N ALA A 125 15.92 -7.30 12.71
CA ALA A 125 17.13 -8.12 12.80
C ALA A 125 16.70 -9.59 12.81
N ASP A 126 17.57 -10.52 12.41
CA ASP A 126 17.26 -11.95 12.47
C ASP A 126 16.77 -12.30 13.89
N ASP A 127 15.54 -12.81 14.01
CA ASP A 127 14.83 -13.13 15.26
C ASP A 127 14.31 -11.95 16.13
N GLY A 128 14.23 -10.73 15.59
CA GLY A 128 13.65 -9.54 16.26
C GLY A 128 12.19 -9.23 15.84
N PRO A 129 11.46 -8.37 16.59
CA PRO A 129 10.15 -7.89 16.17
C PRO A 129 10.24 -7.09 14.87
N PHE A 130 9.14 -7.10 14.10
CA PHE A 130 9.03 -6.34 12.88
C PHE A 130 7.61 -5.78 12.73
N ALA A 131 7.48 -4.80 11.85
CA ALA A 131 6.18 -4.21 11.54
C ALA A 131 5.99 -4.10 10.02
N VAL A 132 4.74 -4.12 9.58
CA VAL A 132 4.36 -3.88 8.20
C VAL A 132 3.45 -2.67 8.15
N LEU A 133 3.91 -1.61 7.50
CA LEU A 133 3.07 -0.47 7.16
C LEU A 133 2.47 -0.71 5.77
N VAL A 134 1.14 -0.71 5.69
CA VAL A 134 0.41 -0.61 4.43
C VAL A 134 -0.08 0.82 4.29
N LYS A 135 0.21 1.44 3.15
CA LYS A 135 -0.19 2.82 2.84
C LYS A 135 -0.91 2.85 1.50
N LEU A 136 -2.10 3.45 1.50
CA LEU A 136 -3.01 3.50 0.36
C LEU A 136 -3.47 4.95 0.17
N HIS A 137 -3.61 5.39 -1.08
CA HIS A 137 -4.34 6.61 -1.37
C HIS A 137 -5.85 6.39 -1.18
N HIS A 138 -6.58 7.35 -0.62
CA HIS A 138 -8.02 7.24 -0.36
C HIS A 138 -8.85 6.89 -1.60
N ALA A 139 -8.46 7.35 -2.78
CA ALA A 139 -9.11 6.98 -4.04
C ALA A 139 -9.04 5.47 -4.35
N LEU A 140 -7.98 4.78 -3.92
CA LEU A 140 -7.82 3.34 -4.18
C LEU A 140 -8.72 2.49 -3.29
N ALA A 141 -8.92 2.94 -2.05
CA ALA A 141 -9.68 2.23 -1.04
C ALA A 141 -10.36 3.22 -0.10
N ASP A 142 -11.69 3.12 0.01
CA ASP A 142 -12.39 3.59 1.20
C ASP A 142 -12.19 2.57 2.35
N GLY A 143 -12.53 2.94 3.58
CA GLY A 143 -12.15 2.17 4.78
C GLY A 143 -12.43 0.67 4.73
N MET A 144 -13.57 0.23 4.16
CA MET A 144 -13.90 -1.19 4.03
C MET A 144 -13.04 -1.91 2.98
N ARG A 145 -12.73 -1.26 1.86
CA ARG A 145 -11.80 -1.80 0.86
C ARG A 145 -10.38 -1.90 1.40
N ALA A 146 -9.98 -0.97 2.25
CA ALA A 146 -8.67 -0.99 2.89
C ALA A 146 -8.51 -2.19 3.84
N VAL A 147 -9.56 -2.52 4.60
CA VAL A 147 -9.60 -3.71 5.47
C VAL A 147 -9.53 -5.00 4.63
N ALA A 148 -10.26 -5.09 3.52
CA ALA A 148 -10.22 -6.26 2.64
C ALA A 148 -8.84 -6.44 1.96
N ILE A 149 -8.19 -5.34 1.56
CA ILE A 149 -6.82 -5.37 1.03
C ILE A 149 -5.84 -5.83 2.13
N GLY A 150 -5.96 -5.28 3.34
CA GLY A 150 -5.17 -5.71 4.49
C GLY A 150 -5.34 -7.20 4.78
N ALA A 151 -6.58 -7.71 4.80
CA ALA A 151 -6.86 -9.13 4.97
C ALA A 151 -6.24 -9.99 3.85
N GLY A 152 -6.34 -9.58 2.58
CA GLY A 152 -5.70 -10.33 1.49
C GLY A 152 -4.16 -10.30 1.49
N ILE A 153 -3.56 -9.30 2.14
CA ILE A 153 -2.11 -9.21 2.35
C ILE A 153 -1.67 -10.08 3.52
N PHE A 154 -2.40 -10.08 4.63
CA PHE A 154 -1.99 -10.72 5.89
C PHE A 154 -2.52 -12.15 6.07
N ASP A 155 -3.70 -12.46 5.55
CA ASP A 155 -4.27 -13.80 5.53
C ASP A 155 -4.13 -14.49 4.16
N GLU A 156 -4.31 -15.81 4.12
CA GLU A 156 -4.46 -16.51 2.85
C GLU A 156 -5.75 -16.04 2.16
N ILE A 157 -5.62 -15.49 0.94
CA ILE A 157 -6.78 -15.23 0.10
C ILE A 157 -7.43 -16.59 -0.19
N ALA A 158 -8.57 -16.86 0.45
CA ALA A 158 -9.38 -18.02 0.13
C ALA A 158 -9.60 -18.03 -1.39
N ALA A 159 -9.12 -19.07 -2.06
CA ALA A 159 -9.34 -19.27 -3.47
C ALA A 159 -10.85 -19.15 -3.73
N THR A 160 -11.25 -18.20 -4.59
CA THR A 160 -12.62 -18.16 -5.07
C THR A 160 -12.88 -19.51 -5.74
N THR A 161 -13.65 -20.35 -5.07
CA THR A 161 -14.11 -21.60 -5.66
C THR A 161 -15.11 -21.21 -6.75
N ALA A 162 -14.94 -21.84 -7.91
CA ALA A 162 -15.55 -21.52 -9.20
C ALA A 162 -17.08 -21.34 -9.18
#